data_AF-A0A285UUH0-F1
#
_entry.id   AF-A0A285UUH0-F1
#
_cell.length_a   1.000
_cell.length_b   1.000
_cell.length_c   1.000
_cell.angle_alpha   90.00
_cell.angle_beta   90.00
_cell.angle_gamma   90.00
#
_symmetry.space_group_name_H-M   'P 1'
#
loop_
_entity.id
_entity.type
_entity.pdbx_description
1 polymer ?
#
loop_
_entity_poly.entity_id
_entity_poly.type
_entity_poly.pdbx_seq_one_letter_code
_entity_poly.pdbx_strand_id
1 'polypeptide(L)'
;MKSVLRRFAVSTMAVLGTMVSAAPFALADVTTRYGELQAVLDAINDPDPLMRLAQLEEILKKGDATEVQLAIRTAFQVDDPNVRSLALRAHFASFRTFIISAELPEEIQKVFDGSDQEAIREWSNNDLVEMLRQQGFQFSMLSEYPASDALEFQVKARNENPSESSQKNFIGTGNIRGGLINIVTSVSFSGIPRNCSFEFIEYDALTLVGMGTCNINDGFQFPVRLHLFDNDKPPVQN
;
A
#
# COMPACT_ATOMS: atom_id res chain seq x y z
N MET A 1 46.26 -45.43 -52.00
CA MET A 1 47.21 -46.55 -51.90
C MET A 1 47.53 -46.80 -50.43
N LYS A 2 47.32 -48.05 -49.98
CA LYS A 2 48.09 -48.82 -48.99
C LYS A 2 48.62 -48.07 -47.74
N SER A 3 48.01 -48.30 -46.57
CA SER A 3 48.38 -49.36 -45.59
C SER A 3 49.36 -48.79 -44.52
N VAL A 4 49.38 -49.13 -43.23
CA VAL A 4 48.74 -50.16 -42.42
C VAL A 4 49.28 -50.02 -40.98
N LEU A 5 48.45 -50.39 -39.99
CA LEU A 5 48.75 -50.91 -38.64
C LEU A 5 49.45 -50.02 -37.58
N ARG A 6 48.72 -49.69 -36.51
CA ARG A 6 48.62 -50.38 -35.19
C ARG A 6 49.76 -50.04 -34.23
N ARG A 7 49.38 -49.59 -33.02
CA ARG A 7 49.71 -50.29 -31.77
C ARG A 7 48.80 -49.83 -30.63
N PHE A 8 48.36 -50.83 -29.88
CA PHE A 8 47.66 -50.78 -28.60
C PHE A 8 48.52 -50.08 -27.53
N ALA A 9 47.89 -49.32 -26.64
CA ALA A 9 48.33 -49.21 -25.26
C ALA A 9 47.11 -48.91 -24.37
N VAL A 10 46.75 -49.91 -23.58
CA VAL A 10 45.86 -49.83 -22.41
C VAL A 10 46.54 -48.98 -21.35
N SER A 11 45.83 -48.02 -20.74
CA SER A 11 46.29 -47.41 -19.48
C SER A 11 45.10 -46.85 -18.67
N THR A 12 44.74 -47.66 -17.67
CA THR A 12 44.54 -47.27 -16.26
C THR A 12 43.54 -46.15 -15.94
N MET A 13 42.38 -46.56 -15.43
CA MET A 13 41.50 -45.75 -14.59
C MET A 13 42.28 -45.10 -13.45
N ALA A 14 42.30 -43.78 -13.40
CA ALA A 14 42.46 -43.03 -12.16
C ALA A 14 41.11 -42.39 -11.84
N VAL A 15 40.35 -43.01 -10.94
CA VAL A 15 39.20 -42.38 -10.30
C VAL A 15 39.77 -41.35 -9.33
N LEU A 16 39.92 -40.11 -9.79
CA LEU A 16 40.07 -38.98 -8.88
C LEU A 16 38.75 -38.85 -8.13
N GLY A 17 38.74 -39.28 -6.87
CA GLY A 17 37.69 -38.92 -5.94
C GLY A 17 37.67 -37.41 -5.78
N THR A 18 36.72 -36.75 -6.43
CA THR A 18 36.34 -35.39 -6.10
C THR A 18 35.77 -35.42 -4.69
N MET A 19 36.56 -34.98 -3.71
CA MET A 19 36.02 -34.59 -2.42
C MET A 19 35.05 -33.45 -2.67
N VAL A 20 33.76 -33.77 -2.63
CA VAL A 20 32.70 -32.77 -2.47
C VAL A 20 32.89 -32.21 -1.06
N SER A 21 33.70 -31.14 -0.96
CA SER A 21 33.62 -30.24 0.18
C SER A 21 32.22 -29.65 0.17
N ALA A 22 31.33 -30.23 0.98
CA ALA A 22 30.08 -29.60 1.36
C ALA A 22 30.44 -28.30 2.07
N ALA A 23 30.37 -27.21 1.31
CA ALA A 23 30.79 -25.92 1.81
C ALA A 23 29.72 -25.36 2.76
N PRO A 24 30.11 -24.79 3.92
CA PRO A 24 29.19 -24.18 4.87
C PRO A 24 28.84 -22.76 4.42
N PHE A 25 28.25 -22.59 3.23
CA PHE A 25 27.96 -21.26 2.67
C PHE A 25 26.55 -20.72 3.01
N ALA A 26 25.69 -21.50 3.65
CA ALA A 26 24.29 -21.10 3.87
C ALA A 26 23.99 -20.46 5.25
N LEU A 27 24.88 -20.56 6.24
CA LEU A 27 24.60 -20.08 7.60
C LEU A 27 25.21 -18.70 7.91
N ALA A 28 26.37 -18.37 7.35
CA ALA A 28 27.02 -17.07 7.56
C ALA A 28 26.22 -15.92 6.94
N ASP A 29 25.61 -16.16 5.78
CA ASP A 29 24.78 -15.20 5.05
C ASP A 29 23.50 -14.83 5.84
N VAL A 30 22.86 -15.82 6.48
CA VAL A 30 21.67 -15.62 7.30
C VAL A 30 21.97 -14.82 8.56
N THR A 31 23.10 -15.08 9.24
CA THR A 31 23.48 -14.32 10.44
C THR A 31 23.83 -12.87 10.14
N THR A 32 24.49 -12.62 9.00
CA THR A 32 24.78 -11.26 8.54
C THR A 32 23.48 -10.53 8.21
N ARG A 33 22.58 -11.17 7.44
CA ARG A 33 21.29 -10.58 7.10
C ARG A 33 20.43 -10.27 8.32
N TYR A 34 20.44 -11.15 9.32
CA TYR A 34 19.77 -10.88 10.59
C TYR A 34 20.34 -9.65 11.30
N GLY A 35 21.66 -9.50 11.33
CA GLY A 35 22.32 -8.34 11.93
C GLY A 35 21.97 -7.03 11.22
N GLU A 36 21.88 -7.04 9.89
CA GLU A 36 21.44 -5.88 9.09
C GLU A 36 20.00 -5.47 9.45
N LEU A 37 19.08 -6.44 9.51
CA LEU A 37 17.69 -6.18 9.86
C LEU A 37 17.53 -5.71 11.32
N GLN A 38 18.35 -6.23 12.24
CA GLN A 38 18.38 -5.74 13.61
C GLN A 38 18.89 -4.28 13.68
N ALA A 39 19.90 -3.93 12.89
CA ALA A 39 20.40 -2.56 12.82
C ALA A 39 19.34 -1.58 12.31
N VAL A 40 18.46 -2.01 11.39
CA VAL A 40 17.29 -1.22 10.98
C VAL A 40 16.35 -0.97 12.15
N LEU A 41 16.03 -2.00 12.95
CA LEU A 41 15.17 -1.85 14.12
C LEU A 41 15.78 -0.91 15.16
N ASP A 42 17.06 -1.07 15.45
CA ASP A 42 17.77 -0.25 16.43
C ASP A 42 17.81 1.21 15.99
N ALA A 43 18.02 1.45 14.70
CA ALA A 43 18.03 2.78 14.11
C ALA A 43 16.67 3.49 14.23
N ILE A 44 15.58 2.82 13.85
CA ILE A 44 14.24 3.43 13.93
C ILE A 44 13.80 3.67 15.39
N ASN A 45 14.37 2.94 16.35
CA ASN A 45 14.08 3.09 17.78
C ASN A 45 15.13 3.91 18.55
N ASP A 46 16.00 4.67 17.85
CA ASP A 46 16.99 5.53 18.50
C ASP A 46 16.32 6.50 19.50
N PRO A 47 16.87 6.70 20.70
CA PRO A 47 16.30 7.62 21.69
C PRO A 47 16.30 9.09 21.23
N ASP A 48 17.17 9.48 20.28
CA ASP A 48 17.19 10.82 19.70
C ASP A 48 16.21 10.91 18.51
N PRO A 49 15.15 11.74 18.60
CA PRO A 49 14.19 11.93 17.52
C PRO A 49 14.82 12.36 16.18
N LEU A 50 15.87 13.18 16.21
CA LEU A 50 16.55 13.63 14.99
C LEU A 50 17.36 12.50 14.35
N MET A 51 17.98 11.66 15.18
CA MET A 51 18.73 10.50 14.71
C MET A 51 17.80 9.48 14.04
N ARG A 52 16.64 9.21 14.63
CA ARG A 52 15.60 8.34 14.02
C ARG A 52 15.20 8.82 12.63
N LEU A 53 14.91 10.11 12.49
CA LEU A 53 14.52 10.70 11.21
C LEU A 53 15.64 10.56 10.16
N ALA A 54 16.86 10.96 10.51
CA ALA A 54 18.00 10.88 9.60
C ALA A 54 18.30 9.44 9.16
N GLN A 55 18.21 8.48 10.09
CA GLN A 55 18.42 7.07 9.77
C GLN A 55 17.29 6.49 8.93
N LEU A 56 16.03 6.85 9.20
CA LEU A 56 14.91 6.47 8.34
C LEU A 56 15.09 7.00 6.91
N GLU A 57 15.47 8.27 6.75
CA GLU A 57 15.77 8.84 5.43
C GLU A 57 16.88 8.08 4.70
N GLU A 58 17.96 7.73 5.41
CA GLU A 58 19.07 6.98 4.83
C GLU A 58 18.66 5.56 4.41
N ILE A 59 17.87 4.85 5.22
CA ILE A 59 17.32 3.53 4.87
C ILE A 59 16.43 3.61 3.62
N LEU A 60 15.53 4.60 3.59
CA LEU A 60 14.64 4.84 2.45
C LEU A 60 15.43 5.15 1.16
N LYS A 61 16.53 5.90 1.29
CA LYS A 61 17.41 6.26 0.17
C LYS A 61 18.22 5.06 -0.35
N LYS A 62 18.64 4.15 0.52
CA LYS A 62 19.35 2.91 0.14
C LYS A 62 18.45 2.00 -0.71
N GLY A 63 17.17 1.93 -0.39
CA GLY A 63 16.17 1.25 -1.22
C GLY A 63 16.23 -0.28 -1.18
N ASP A 64 16.88 -0.90 -0.20
CA ASP A 64 16.73 -2.35 0.03
C ASP A 64 15.29 -2.63 0.44
N ALA A 65 14.56 -3.39 -0.38
CA ALA A 65 13.12 -3.59 -0.20
C ALA A 65 12.74 -4.19 1.16
N THR A 66 13.58 -5.08 1.71
CA THR A 66 13.30 -5.72 3.00
C THR A 66 13.54 -4.75 4.14
N GLU A 67 14.65 -4.02 4.09
CA GLU A 67 14.99 -3.00 5.09
C GLU A 67 13.97 -1.87 5.08
N VAL A 68 13.56 -1.39 3.90
CA VAL A 68 12.54 -0.36 3.72
C VAL A 68 11.20 -0.81 4.29
N GLN A 69 10.75 -2.04 3.98
CA GLN A 69 9.48 -2.54 4.49
C GLN A 69 9.51 -2.69 6.03
N LEU A 70 10.62 -3.19 6.57
CA LEU A 70 10.82 -3.32 8.02
C LEU A 70 10.85 -1.95 8.71
N ALA A 71 11.58 -0.99 8.14
CA ALA A 71 11.70 0.36 8.65
C ALA A 71 10.34 1.08 8.66
N ILE A 72 9.59 1.03 7.56
CA ILE A 72 8.24 1.62 7.47
C ILE A 72 7.31 1.01 8.52
N ARG A 73 7.26 -0.33 8.62
CA ARG A 73 6.41 -1.01 9.61
C ARG A 73 6.76 -0.60 11.04
N THR A 74 8.05 -0.51 11.36
CA THR A 74 8.54 -0.13 12.68
C THR A 74 8.24 1.34 12.96
N ALA A 75 8.48 2.22 11.99
CA ALA A 75 8.26 3.66 12.09
C ALA A 75 6.78 4.01 12.38
N PHE A 76 5.83 3.22 11.87
CA PHE A 76 4.41 3.38 12.21
C PHE A 76 4.06 3.05 13.67
N GLN A 77 4.89 2.27 14.36
CA GLN A 77 4.71 1.94 15.78
C GLN A 77 5.38 2.95 16.71
N VAL A 78 6.22 3.85 16.17
CA VAL A 78 6.91 4.87 16.96
C VAL A 78 5.94 5.99 17.33
N ASP A 79 6.01 6.44 18.59
CA ASP A 79 5.24 7.60 19.05
C ASP A 79 5.89 8.94 18.68
N ASP A 80 6.22 9.11 17.40
CA ASP A 80 6.77 10.36 16.85
C ASP A 80 6.04 10.70 15.55
N PRO A 81 5.25 11.79 15.52
CA PRO A 81 4.46 12.15 14.35
C PRO A 81 5.32 12.48 13.12
N ASN A 82 6.57 12.94 13.29
CA ASN A 82 7.45 13.23 12.17
C ASN A 82 7.99 11.95 11.54
N VAL A 83 8.38 10.97 12.38
CA VAL A 83 8.83 9.65 11.92
C VAL A 83 7.71 8.94 11.19
N ARG A 84 6.48 8.93 11.75
CA ARG A 84 5.30 8.39 11.09
C ARG A 84 4.98 9.10 9.78
N SER A 85 5.05 10.44 9.77
CA SER A 85 4.82 11.24 8.56
C SER A 85 5.84 10.92 7.46
N LEU A 86 7.13 10.81 7.79
CA LEU A 86 8.17 10.43 6.82
C LEU A 86 7.94 9.01 6.28
N ALA A 87 7.69 8.04 7.15
CA ALA A 87 7.39 6.66 6.75
C ALA A 87 6.15 6.60 5.84
N LEU A 88 5.10 7.34 6.17
CA LEU A 88 3.87 7.41 5.39
C LEU A 88 4.08 8.03 4.03
N ARG A 89 4.82 9.14 3.92
CA ARG A 89 5.15 9.76 2.63
C ARG A 89 6.01 8.85 1.77
N ALA A 90 7.01 8.19 2.36
CA ALA A 90 7.86 7.27 1.64
C ALA A 90 7.08 6.04 1.15
N HIS A 91 6.23 5.48 2.01
CA HIS A 91 5.34 4.38 1.66
C HIS A 91 4.34 4.80 0.58
N PHE A 92 3.73 5.97 0.70
CA PHE A 92 2.76 6.45 -0.28
C PHE A 92 3.40 6.76 -1.64
N ALA A 93 4.63 7.28 -1.64
CA ALA A 93 5.40 7.57 -2.85
C ALA A 93 5.72 6.32 -3.68
N SER A 94 5.73 5.11 -3.10
CA SER A 94 5.91 3.88 -3.86
C SER A 94 4.67 3.46 -4.63
N PHE A 95 3.50 4.05 -4.37
CA PHE A 95 2.24 3.68 -5.00
C PHE A 95 1.71 4.78 -5.92
N ARG A 96 1.36 4.38 -7.14
CA ARG A 96 0.67 5.26 -8.11
C ARG A 96 -0.84 5.14 -8.01
N THR A 97 -1.36 3.98 -7.63
CA THR A 97 -2.79 3.73 -7.53
C THR A 97 -3.15 3.18 -6.17
N PHE A 98 -4.29 3.62 -5.64
CA PHE A 98 -4.83 3.12 -4.38
C PHE A 98 -6.34 3.01 -4.49
N ILE A 99 -6.93 2.20 -3.62
CA ILE A 99 -8.39 2.07 -3.51
C ILE A 99 -8.79 2.50 -2.11
N ILE A 100 -9.77 3.38 -2.02
CA ILE A 100 -10.46 3.67 -0.78
C ILE A 100 -11.72 2.81 -0.77
N SER A 101 -11.81 1.87 0.17
CA SER A 101 -13.00 1.08 0.41
C SER A 101 -13.85 1.75 1.47
N ALA A 102 -15.13 1.96 1.20
CA ALA A 102 -16.09 2.41 2.20
C ALA A 102 -16.74 1.22 2.91
N GLU A 103 -17.31 1.46 4.08
CA GLU A 103 -18.13 0.49 4.79
C GLU A 103 -19.42 1.18 5.24
N LEU A 104 -20.48 0.41 5.46
CA LEU A 104 -21.64 0.95 6.16
C LEU A 104 -21.27 1.14 7.63
N PRO A 105 -21.70 2.25 8.26
CA PRO A 105 -21.67 2.36 9.71
C PRO A 105 -22.34 1.15 10.37
N GLU A 106 -21.79 0.68 11.48
CA GLU A 106 -22.23 -0.55 12.16
C GLU A 106 -23.73 -0.53 12.50
N GLU A 107 -24.25 0.64 12.88
CA GLU A 107 -25.66 0.85 13.20
C GLU A 107 -26.57 0.56 12.00
N ILE A 108 -26.14 0.97 10.81
CA ILE A 108 -26.88 0.76 9.56
C ILE A 108 -26.71 -0.68 9.09
N GLN A 109 -25.50 -1.24 9.22
CA GLN A 109 -25.26 -2.65 8.92
C GLN A 109 -26.19 -3.56 9.74
N LYS A 110 -26.37 -3.27 11.03
CA LYS A 110 -27.30 -4.00 11.92
C LYS A 110 -28.75 -3.90 11.47
N VAL A 111 -29.17 -2.79 10.88
CA VAL A 111 -30.53 -2.66 10.31
C VAL A 111 -30.70 -3.60 9.12
N PHE A 112 -29.71 -3.65 8.22
CA PHE A 112 -29.74 -4.52 7.05
C PHE A 112 -29.61 -6.01 7.39
N ASP A 113 -28.87 -6.35 8.44
CA ASP A 113 -28.75 -7.72 8.94
C ASP A 113 -29.97 -8.17 9.78
N GLY A 114 -30.81 -7.21 10.18
CA GLY A 114 -32.03 -7.42 10.97
C GLY A 114 -33.24 -7.84 10.13
N SER A 115 -34.39 -7.97 10.80
CA SER A 115 -35.67 -8.33 10.18
C SER A 115 -36.68 -7.18 10.09
N ASP A 116 -36.30 -5.96 10.53
CA ASP A 116 -37.18 -4.80 10.52
C ASP A 116 -37.33 -4.24 9.10
N GLN A 117 -38.44 -4.62 8.45
CA GLN A 117 -38.74 -4.22 7.07
C GLN A 117 -39.01 -2.72 6.92
N GLU A 118 -39.45 -2.03 7.97
CA GLU A 118 -39.72 -0.59 7.90
C GLU A 118 -38.40 0.18 7.95
N ALA A 119 -37.52 -0.16 8.91
CA ALA A 119 -36.19 0.41 9.02
C ALA A 119 -35.33 0.13 7.77
N ILE A 120 -35.39 -1.10 7.22
CA ILE A 120 -34.68 -1.43 5.97
C ILE A 120 -35.19 -0.56 4.82
N ARG A 121 -36.50 -0.32 4.70
CA ARG A 121 -37.05 0.54 3.63
C ARG A 121 -36.64 1.99 3.78
N GLU A 122 -36.64 2.51 5.01
CA GLU A 122 -36.18 3.87 5.30
C GLU A 122 -34.73 4.07 4.85
N TRP A 123 -33.83 3.18 5.28
CA TRP A 123 -32.41 3.24 4.90
C TRP A 123 -32.15 2.91 3.43
N SER A 124 -32.98 2.06 2.80
CA SER A 124 -32.85 1.74 1.37
C SER A 124 -33.16 2.94 0.47
N ASN A 125 -33.94 3.91 0.96
CA ASN A 125 -34.24 5.14 0.23
C ASN A 125 -33.18 6.24 0.44
N ASN A 126 -32.11 5.96 1.21
CA ASN A 126 -31.01 6.89 1.39
C ASN A 126 -30.06 6.80 0.19
N ASP A 127 -29.96 7.88 -0.59
CA ASP A 127 -29.11 7.98 -1.78
C ASP A 127 -27.67 7.48 -1.56
N LEU A 128 -27.08 7.73 -0.38
CA LEU A 128 -25.73 7.29 -0.09
C LEU A 128 -25.65 5.78 0.16
N VAL A 129 -26.59 5.21 0.90
CA VAL A 129 -26.62 3.77 1.16
C VAL A 129 -26.85 3.02 -0.14
N GLU A 130 -27.76 3.51 -0.98
CA GLU A 130 -27.96 2.97 -2.33
C GLU A 130 -26.67 3.06 -3.17
N MET A 131 -26.03 4.23 -3.19
CA MET A 131 -24.77 4.47 -3.88
C MET A 131 -23.66 3.51 -3.43
N LEU A 132 -23.44 3.40 -2.12
CA LEU A 132 -22.42 2.53 -1.53
C LEU A 132 -22.68 1.05 -1.88
N ARG A 133 -23.95 0.62 -1.85
CA ARG A 133 -24.36 -0.74 -2.22
C ARG A 133 -24.16 -1.04 -3.71
N GLN A 134 -24.45 -0.07 -4.59
CA GLN A 134 -24.32 -0.24 -6.04
C GLN A 134 -22.87 -0.25 -6.53
N GLN A 135 -22.01 0.62 -5.98
CA GLN A 135 -20.61 0.74 -6.41
C GLN A 135 -19.66 -0.23 -5.69
N GLY A 136 -20.18 -1.14 -4.86
CA GLY A 136 -19.38 -2.13 -4.14
C GLY A 136 -18.40 -1.50 -3.15
N PHE A 137 -18.74 -0.30 -2.66
CA PHE A 137 -17.96 0.44 -1.69
C PHE A 137 -16.50 0.73 -2.11
N GLN A 138 -16.18 0.93 -3.38
CA GLN A 138 -14.79 1.12 -3.80
C GLN A 138 -14.58 2.41 -4.61
N PHE A 139 -13.61 3.20 -4.17
CA PHE A 139 -13.15 4.42 -4.80
C PHE A 139 -11.73 4.20 -5.33
N SER A 140 -11.61 4.01 -6.64
CA SER A 140 -10.30 3.86 -7.26
C SER A 140 -9.70 5.22 -7.55
N MET A 141 -8.46 5.44 -7.12
CA MET A 141 -7.76 6.69 -7.26
C MET A 141 -6.40 6.47 -7.92
N LEU A 142 -6.02 7.40 -8.79
CA LEU A 142 -4.67 7.53 -9.31
C LEU A 142 -4.00 8.73 -8.61
N SER A 143 -2.90 8.45 -7.92
CA SER A 143 -2.04 9.44 -7.28
C SER A 143 -0.96 9.91 -8.24
N GLU A 144 -0.75 11.21 -8.29
CA GLU A 144 0.50 11.80 -8.78
C GLU A 144 1.24 12.38 -7.58
N TYR A 145 2.02 11.51 -6.93
CA TYR A 145 2.86 11.89 -5.80
C TYR A 145 4.23 12.33 -6.32
N PRO A 146 4.64 13.60 -6.14
CA PRO A 146 5.82 14.13 -6.82
C PRO A 146 7.15 13.60 -6.25
N ALA A 147 7.24 13.44 -4.92
CA ALA A 147 8.40 12.88 -4.22
C ALA A 147 8.10 12.71 -2.72
N SER A 148 8.86 11.87 -2.00
CA SER A 148 8.68 11.56 -0.56
C SER A 148 8.83 12.76 0.39
N ASP A 149 9.39 13.87 -0.09
CA ASP A 149 9.53 15.12 0.65
C ASP A 149 8.29 16.03 0.55
N ALA A 150 7.44 15.84 -0.46
CA ALA A 150 6.22 16.61 -0.64
C ALA A 150 5.18 16.29 0.44
N LEU A 151 4.40 17.30 0.85
CA LEU A 151 3.26 17.11 1.77
C LEU A 151 1.93 17.00 1.04
N GLU A 152 1.91 17.32 -0.25
CA GLU A 152 0.72 17.44 -1.06
C GLU A 152 0.87 16.65 -2.35
N PHE A 153 -0.24 16.12 -2.84
CA PHE A 153 -0.29 15.32 -4.06
C PHE A 153 -1.61 15.53 -4.80
N GLN A 154 -1.61 15.25 -6.09
CA GLN A 154 -2.84 15.24 -6.86
C GLN A 154 -3.44 13.84 -6.86
N VAL A 155 -4.76 13.78 -6.83
CA VAL A 155 -5.51 12.53 -6.99
C VAL A 155 -6.46 12.67 -8.16
N LYS A 156 -6.66 11.58 -8.90
CA LYS A 156 -7.65 11.49 -9.97
C LYS A 156 -8.59 10.35 -9.65
N ALA A 157 -9.88 10.64 -9.50
CA ALA A 157 -10.86 9.58 -9.32
C ALA A 157 -11.05 8.79 -10.61
N ARG A 158 -11.06 7.47 -10.48
CA ARG A 158 -11.25 6.51 -11.58
C ARG A 158 -12.57 5.76 -11.49
N ASN A 159 -13.42 6.12 -10.54
CA ASN A 159 -14.79 5.59 -10.40
C ASN A 159 -15.54 5.70 -11.73
N GLU A 160 -16.17 4.61 -12.17
CA GLU A 160 -16.94 4.54 -13.44
C GLU A 160 -16.11 4.70 -14.73
N ASN A 161 -14.76 4.68 -14.65
CA ASN A 161 -13.85 4.83 -15.79
C ASN A 161 -14.21 6.00 -16.74
N PRO A 162 -14.21 7.25 -16.25
CA PRO A 162 -14.59 8.40 -17.05
C PRO A 162 -13.61 8.61 -18.21
N SER A 163 -14.10 9.17 -19.31
CA SER A 163 -13.25 9.54 -20.46
C SER A 163 -12.18 10.56 -20.05
N GLU A 164 -11.09 10.67 -20.81
CA GLU A 164 -10.00 11.62 -20.51
C GLU A 164 -10.48 13.08 -20.40
N SER A 165 -11.48 13.47 -21.19
CA SER A 165 -12.06 14.82 -21.13
C SER A 165 -12.84 15.04 -19.84
N SER A 166 -13.55 14.02 -19.35
CA SER A 166 -14.30 14.07 -18.10
C SER A 166 -13.42 13.89 -16.86
N GLN A 167 -12.31 13.15 -16.96
CA GLN A 167 -11.35 12.95 -15.86
C GLN A 167 -10.82 14.26 -15.28
N LYS A 168 -10.71 15.32 -16.09
CA LYS A 168 -10.27 16.65 -15.64
C LYS A 168 -11.19 17.24 -14.57
N ASN A 169 -12.45 16.83 -14.54
CA ASN A 169 -13.44 17.30 -13.55
C ASN A 169 -13.37 16.52 -12.23
N PHE A 170 -12.57 15.44 -12.18
CA PHE A 170 -12.43 14.53 -11.06
C PHE A 170 -10.99 14.53 -10.51
N ILE A 171 -10.30 15.66 -10.70
CA ILE A 171 -8.99 15.91 -10.10
C ILE A 171 -9.22 16.52 -8.73
N GLY A 172 -8.64 15.90 -7.72
CA GLY A 172 -8.61 16.35 -6.35
C GLY A 172 -7.19 16.55 -5.85
N THR A 173 -7.09 16.79 -4.56
CA THR A 173 -5.81 16.93 -3.85
C THR A 173 -5.79 16.03 -2.64
N GLY A 174 -4.59 15.61 -2.26
CA GLY A 174 -4.34 14.95 -1.00
C GLY A 174 -3.19 15.59 -0.24
N ASN A 175 -3.17 15.38 1.07
CA ASN A 175 -2.14 15.88 1.95
C ASN A 175 -1.75 14.82 3.00
N ILE A 176 -0.45 14.73 3.32
CA ILE A 176 0.09 13.87 4.37
C ILE A 176 0.75 14.72 5.46
N ARG A 177 0.25 14.68 6.70
CA ARG A 177 0.79 15.43 7.85
C ARG A 177 0.66 14.64 9.15
N GLY A 178 1.75 14.47 9.88
CA GLY A 178 1.72 13.94 11.26
C GLY A 178 1.16 12.53 11.40
N GLY A 179 1.18 11.73 10.32
CA GLY A 179 0.55 10.40 10.25
C GLY A 179 -0.88 10.40 9.72
N LEU A 180 -1.44 11.57 9.41
CA LEU A 180 -2.77 11.73 8.82
C LEU A 180 -2.65 11.81 7.29
N ILE A 181 -3.59 11.18 6.58
CA ILE A 181 -3.82 11.44 5.16
C ILE A 181 -5.19 12.07 5.00
N ASN A 182 -5.27 13.20 4.31
CA ASN A 182 -6.53 13.78 3.86
C ASN A 182 -6.57 13.76 2.33
N ILE A 183 -7.67 13.31 1.73
CA ILE A 183 -7.90 13.32 0.29
C ILE A 183 -9.25 13.98 0.03
N VAL A 184 -9.24 15.03 -0.79
CA VAL A 184 -10.44 15.74 -1.24
C VAL A 184 -10.53 15.64 -2.75
N THR A 185 -11.62 15.07 -3.27
CA THR A 185 -11.79 14.88 -4.71
C THR A 185 -13.25 14.83 -5.11
N SER A 186 -13.51 15.11 -6.38
CA SER A 186 -14.82 14.86 -6.98
C SER A 186 -14.87 13.42 -7.49
N VAL A 187 -15.97 12.74 -7.25
CA VAL A 187 -16.26 11.39 -7.74
C VAL A 187 -17.57 11.41 -8.53
N SER A 188 -17.66 10.60 -9.57
CA SER A 188 -18.90 10.41 -10.34
C SER A 188 -19.75 9.33 -9.67
N PHE A 189 -21.01 9.65 -9.43
CA PHE A 189 -22.01 8.69 -8.99
C PHE A 189 -23.26 8.83 -9.86
N SER A 190 -23.60 7.79 -10.61
CA SER A 190 -24.76 7.80 -11.51
C SER A 190 -24.70 8.98 -12.50
N GLY A 191 -23.48 9.34 -12.93
CA GLY A 191 -23.21 10.49 -13.81
C GLY A 191 -23.28 11.87 -13.14
N ILE A 192 -23.51 11.95 -11.82
CA ILE A 192 -23.54 13.19 -11.06
C ILE A 192 -22.23 13.35 -10.27
N PRO A 193 -21.49 14.46 -10.44
CA PRO A 193 -20.30 14.72 -9.65
C PRO A 193 -20.66 15.05 -8.20
N ARG A 194 -19.97 14.40 -7.26
CA ARG A 194 -20.05 14.67 -5.82
C ARG A 194 -18.67 14.93 -5.27
N ASN A 195 -18.57 15.93 -4.40
CA ASN A 195 -17.33 16.25 -3.71
C ASN A 195 -17.24 15.37 -2.47
N CYS A 196 -16.16 14.62 -2.35
CA CYS A 196 -15.89 13.77 -1.20
C CYS A 196 -14.57 14.15 -0.53
N SER A 197 -14.53 13.99 0.79
CA SER A 197 -13.37 14.14 1.64
C SER A 197 -13.14 12.83 2.38
N PHE A 198 -11.91 12.37 2.43
CA PHE A 198 -11.50 11.15 3.10
C PHE A 198 -10.35 11.49 4.04
N GLU A 199 -10.55 11.23 5.33
CA GLU A 199 -9.55 11.46 6.37
C GLU A 199 -9.14 10.12 6.97
N PHE A 200 -7.84 9.83 6.94
CA PHE A 200 -7.25 8.61 7.47
C PHE A 200 -6.33 8.93 8.63
N ILE A 201 -6.61 8.33 9.77
CA ILE A 201 -5.99 8.69 11.06
C ILE A 201 -5.30 7.51 11.75
N GLU A 202 -5.64 6.29 11.34
CA GLU A 202 -5.13 5.05 11.93
C GLU A 202 -4.42 4.22 10.88
N TYR A 203 -3.32 3.57 11.28
CA TYR A 203 -2.59 2.62 10.45
C TYR A 203 -2.69 1.22 11.04
N ASP A 204 -3.25 0.30 10.25
CA ASP A 204 -3.43 -1.11 10.59
C ASP A 204 -2.86 -1.98 9.47
N ALA A 205 -1.69 -2.58 9.71
CA ALA A 205 -1.09 -3.60 8.86
C ALA A 205 -1.12 -3.30 7.33
N LEU A 206 -0.65 -2.11 6.91
CA LEU A 206 -0.63 -1.60 5.52
C LEU A 206 -1.97 -1.05 5.00
N THR A 207 -3.01 -1.02 5.83
CA THR A 207 -4.26 -0.33 5.55
C THR A 207 -4.32 0.92 6.42
N LEU A 208 -4.75 2.05 5.85
CA LEU A 208 -5.12 3.20 6.68
C LEU A 208 -6.63 3.20 6.90
N VAL A 209 -7.07 3.50 8.10
CA VAL A 209 -8.48 3.54 8.48
C VAL A 209 -8.86 4.98 8.83
N GLY A 210 -10.09 5.36 8.49
CA GLY A 210 -10.66 6.62 8.92
C GLY A 210 -12.07 6.84 8.40
N MET A 211 -12.41 8.08 8.08
CA MET A 211 -13.77 8.51 7.77
C MET A 211 -13.85 9.23 6.43
N GLY A 212 -14.87 8.89 5.65
CA GLY A 212 -15.28 9.55 4.42
C GLY A 212 -16.53 10.39 4.63
N THR A 213 -16.65 11.48 3.90
CA THR A 213 -17.88 12.26 3.75
C THR A 213 -18.02 12.72 2.31
N CYS A 214 -19.24 12.77 1.80
CA CYS A 214 -19.55 13.33 0.49
C CYS A 214 -20.66 14.37 0.65
N ASN A 215 -20.76 15.32 -0.27
CA ASN A 215 -21.83 16.32 -0.30
C ASN A 215 -23.19 15.72 -0.73
N ILE A 216 -23.62 14.69 -0.01
CA ILE A 216 -24.86 13.91 -0.16
C ILE A 216 -25.51 13.86 1.22
N ASN A 217 -26.82 14.03 1.30
CA ASN A 217 -27.61 13.88 2.54
C ASN A 217 -26.96 14.58 3.75
N ASP A 218 -26.75 15.90 3.64
CA ASP A 218 -26.16 16.77 4.68
C ASP A 218 -24.75 16.39 5.16
N GLY A 219 -23.96 15.69 4.33
CA GLY A 219 -22.55 15.41 4.64
C GLY A 219 -22.35 14.15 5.48
N PHE A 220 -23.22 13.15 5.29
CA PHE A 220 -23.16 11.86 5.97
C PHE A 220 -21.73 11.29 6.00
N GLN A 221 -21.32 10.80 7.17
CA GLN A 221 -20.01 10.22 7.41
C GLN A 221 -20.05 8.69 7.40
N PHE A 222 -19.09 8.07 6.74
CA PHE A 222 -18.97 6.61 6.63
C PHE A 222 -17.53 6.16 6.90
N PRO A 223 -17.32 4.98 7.52
CA PRO A 223 -15.99 4.41 7.66
C PRO A 223 -15.35 4.14 6.30
N VAL A 224 -14.04 4.35 6.21
CA VAL A 224 -13.25 4.06 5.02
C VAL A 224 -11.91 3.41 5.36
N ARG A 225 -11.42 2.62 4.41
CA ARG A 225 -10.10 1.96 4.42
C ARG A 225 -9.33 2.30 3.16
N LEU A 226 -8.13 2.82 3.31
CA LEU A 226 -7.19 3.01 2.20
C LEU A 226 -6.34 1.75 2.05
N HIS A 227 -6.48 1.11 0.91
CA HIS A 227 -5.65 -0.01 0.49
C HIS A 227 -4.56 0.49 -0.45
N LEU A 228 -3.31 0.35 -0.02
CA LEU A 228 -2.13 0.67 -0.81
C LEU A 228 -1.73 -0.59 -1.59
N PHE A 229 -1.78 -0.55 -2.93
CA PHE A 229 -1.46 -1.68 -3.78
C PHE A 229 -0.14 -1.48 -4.51
N ASP A 230 0.72 -2.49 -4.43
CA ASP A 230 2.06 -2.50 -5.05
C ASP A 230 2.05 -2.78 -6.56
N ASN A 231 0.89 -2.75 -7.22
CA ASN A 231 0.79 -3.15 -8.62
C ASN A 231 0.01 -2.13 -9.45
N ASP A 232 0.60 -1.77 -10.61
CA ASP A 232 -0.04 -1.03 -11.72
C ASP A 232 -1.27 -1.75 -12.32
N LYS A 233 -1.77 -2.83 -11.70
CA LYS A 233 -2.94 -3.58 -12.12
C LYS A 233 -3.90 -3.78 -10.95
N PRO A 234 -5.17 -3.36 -11.07
CA PRO A 234 -6.18 -3.64 -10.06
C PRO A 234 -6.31 -5.15 -9.85
N PRO A 235 -6.67 -5.61 -8.64
CA PRO A 235 -6.94 -7.03 -8.40
C PRO A 235 -7.99 -7.50 -9.40
N VAL A 236 -7.67 -8.59 -10.11
CA VAL A 236 -8.63 -9.26 -10.98
C VAL A 236 -9.74 -9.78 -10.07
N GLN A 237 -10.93 -9.17 -10.19
CA GLN A 237 -12.14 -9.70 -9.58
C GLN A 237 -12.41 -11.05 -10.26
N ASN A 238 -12.32 -12.14 -9.49
CA ASN A 238 -12.77 -13.46 -9.91
C ASN A 238 -14.28 -13.58 -9.71
#